data_AF-A0A449D2Q7-F1
#
_entry.id   AF-A0A449D2Q7-F1
#
_cell.length_a   1.000
_cell.length_b   1.000
_cell.length_c   1.000
_cell.angle_alpha   90.00
_cell.angle_beta   90.00
_cell.angle_gamma   90.00
#
_symmetry.space_group_name_H-M   'P 1'
#
loop_
_entity.id
_entity.type
_entity.pdbx_description
1 polymer ?
#
loop_
_entity_poly.entity_id
_entity_poly.type
_entity_poly.pdbx_seq_one_letter_code
_entity_poly.pdbx_strand_id
1 'polypeptide(L)'
;MTPTEEFRTAMRGYEKSEVDSRLQQLRTEIESVRKALSDARSQVINADRAKLQIAGELSEAKAQLKKAANENAEAAGPPGSRIDHLLKIAESQARETLAQANSDAETIRNKARAEAASARARMHTESNDTLNNARSEADAIISSAELRAEEAVKSAEKRAAELKATAEREAAQSKEANDAASKEARESLEHELAELRAAAEKEATDLRAEAKTQADETIAAAQAQADELLAAAKSRDEASKKSANDLDVELATKRQEAEAERKKRYDAAQAENRKLIDEAQARAAKADADAKAAAERAETTRAEAVTKADEIIADGKARAQTLISEARATAEATIEESAAEAKRNVQSAQSQVDLLTKQRKTITAQLDQLRSLFAMPGVMGGDAVDPAKAEAATHATEQIADGEALADLIAADSAEEAAEKSAADGGKSGASKTGAAEADAQTAQGTGSQNSGAKSADAAAEQSENAEDSVETEASETVSEDLPNGATDAETIAIDAQVSGSPKSGGSGQGGNRPANSKAARSRNSLR
;
A
#
# COMPACT_ATOMS: atom_id res chain seq x y z
N MET A 1 61.35 -13.52 107.61
CA MET A 1 60.81 -13.92 106.30
C MET A 1 61.40 -12.97 105.28
N THR A 2 62.31 -13.45 104.42
CA THR A 2 62.79 -12.66 103.29
C THR A 2 61.67 -12.59 102.24
N PRO A 3 61.38 -11.42 101.65
CA PRO A 3 60.36 -11.31 100.61
C PRO A 3 60.70 -12.22 99.42
N THR A 4 59.70 -12.91 98.88
CA THR A 4 59.81 -13.64 97.62
C THR A 4 59.77 -12.63 96.48
N GLU A 5 60.94 -12.12 96.10
CA GLU A 5 61.08 -11.31 94.88
C GLU A 5 60.93 -12.22 93.66
N GLU A 6 59.91 -11.95 92.86
CA GLU A 6 59.58 -12.70 91.66
C GLU A 6 60.52 -12.28 90.51
N PHE A 7 61.24 -13.25 89.93
CA PHE A 7 62.09 -13.01 88.76
C PHE A 7 61.24 -12.64 87.55
N ARG A 8 61.69 -11.71 86.70
CA ARG A 8 60.96 -11.39 85.47
C ARG A 8 60.98 -12.57 84.50
N THR A 9 59.86 -12.80 83.81
CA THR A 9 59.71 -13.90 82.86
C THR A 9 59.91 -13.41 81.42
N ALA A 10 60.93 -13.91 80.74
CA ALA A 10 61.15 -13.75 79.30
C ALA A 10 60.50 -14.91 78.52
N MET A 11 60.40 -14.81 77.19
CA MET A 11 59.73 -15.80 76.31
C MET A 11 60.18 -17.27 76.50
N ARG A 12 61.31 -17.53 77.18
CA ARG A 12 61.82 -18.88 77.46
C ARG A 12 62.11 -19.14 78.95
N GLY A 13 61.34 -18.52 79.85
CA GLY A 13 61.46 -18.66 81.31
C GLY A 13 62.04 -17.42 81.98
N TYR A 14 62.59 -17.56 83.19
CA TYR A 14 63.12 -16.43 83.97
C TYR A 14 64.32 -15.75 83.30
N GLU A 15 64.46 -14.44 83.53
CA GLU A 15 65.57 -13.65 83.01
C GLU A 15 66.92 -14.10 83.61
N LYS A 16 67.81 -14.62 82.77
CA LYS A 16 69.06 -15.25 83.21
C LYS A 16 69.99 -14.30 83.97
N SER A 17 70.07 -13.03 83.58
CA SER A 17 70.88 -11.99 84.23
C SER A 17 70.44 -11.72 85.66
N GLU A 18 69.14 -11.60 85.90
CA GLU A 18 68.57 -11.40 87.25
C GLU A 18 68.82 -12.63 88.14
N VAL A 19 68.64 -13.83 87.59
CA VAL A 19 68.90 -15.09 88.31
C VAL A 19 70.38 -15.26 88.66
N ASP A 20 71.29 -14.99 87.73
CA ASP A 20 72.74 -15.10 87.97
C ASP A 20 73.22 -14.09 89.03
N SER A 21 72.69 -12.85 89.01
CA SER A 21 72.97 -11.85 90.05
C SER A 21 72.46 -12.30 91.43
N ARG A 22 71.25 -12.84 91.50
CA ARG A 22 70.68 -13.35 92.76
C ARG A 22 71.46 -14.55 93.31
N LEU A 23 71.89 -15.45 92.43
CA LEU A 23 72.75 -16.57 92.82
C LEU A 23 74.10 -16.10 93.35
N GLN A 24 74.68 -15.04 92.80
CA GLN A 24 75.90 -14.44 93.34
C GLN A 24 75.67 -13.81 94.72
N GLN A 25 74.57 -13.07 94.90
CA GLN A 25 74.21 -12.48 96.20
C GLN A 25 73.96 -13.55 97.27
N LEU A 26 73.24 -14.62 96.94
CA LEU A 26 73.03 -15.74 97.88
C LEU A 26 74.34 -16.44 98.24
N ARG A 27 75.29 -16.55 97.30
CA ARG A 27 76.63 -17.10 97.59
C ARG A 27 77.40 -16.22 98.56
N THR A 28 77.39 -14.90 98.39
CA THR A 28 78.08 -13.98 99.32
C THR A 28 77.41 -13.94 100.69
N GLU A 29 76.09 -13.99 100.75
CA GLU A 29 75.34 -14.13 102.00
C GLU A 29 75.71 -15.42 102.75
N ILE A 30 75.72 -16.57 102.07
CA ILE A 30 76.11 -17.86 102.68
C ILE A 30 77.56 -17.81 103.20
N GLU A 31 78.47 -17.21 102.45
CA GLU A 31 79.87 -17.07 102.87
C GLU A 31 80.01 -16.17 104.10
N SER A 32 79.27 -15.06 104.15
CA SER A 32 79.24 -14.16 105.31
C SER A 32 78.71 -14.84 106.57
N VAL A 33 77.64 -15.65 106.44
CA VAL A 33 77.04 -16.41 107.55
C VAL A 33 78.00 -17.49 108.03
N ARG A 34 78.70 -18.19 107.11
CA ARG A 34 79.73 -19.16 107.48
C ARG A 34 80.88 -18.52 108.24
N LYS A 35 81.31 -17.32 107.84
CA LYS A 35 82.34 -16.55 108.55
C LYS A 35 81.88 -16.14 109.95
N ALA A 36 80.68 -15.57 110.07
CA ALA A 36 80.10 -15.21 111.37
C ALA A 36 79.97 -16.43 112.31
N LEU A 37 79.61 -17.60 111.78
CA LEU A 37 79.55 -18.84 112.55
C LEU A 37 80.95 -19.30 113.02
N SER A 38 81.97 -19.16 112.18
CA SER A 38 83.37 -19.46 112.55
C SER A 38 83.85 -18.54 113.67
N ASP A 39 83.58 -17.23 113.55
CA ASP A 39 83.98 -16.24 114.54
C ASP A 39 83.27 -16.49 115.88
N ALA A 40 81.97 -16.79 115.86
CA ALA A 40 81.22 -17.16 117.07
C ALA A 40 81.78 -18.42 117.75
N ARG A 41 82.15 -19.45 116.97
CA ARG A 41 82.80 -20.66 117.51
C ARG A 41 84.14 -20.34 118.17
N SER A 42 84.94 -19.45 117.58
CA SER A 42 86.22 -19.02 118.17
C SER A 42 86.04 -18.29 119.50
N GLN A 43 84.99 -17.47 119.63
CA GLN A 43 84.67 -16.77 120.87
C GLN A 43 84.29 -17.74 121.99
N VAL A 44 83.52 -18.79 121.67
CA VAL A 44 83.16 -19.85 122.65
C VAL A 44 84.41 -20.57 123.15
N ILE A 45 85.32 -20.97 122.24
CA ILE A 45 86.58 -21.63 122.61
C ILE A 45 87.41 -20.73 123.54
N ASN A 46 87.46 -19.43 123.26
CA ASN A 46 88.18 -18.47 124.12
C ASN A 46 87.52 -18.32 125.49
N ALA A 47 86.19 -18.26 125.54
CA ALA A 47 85.44 -18.22 126.79
C ALA A 47 85.64 -19.49 127.64
N ASP A 48 85.66 -20.67 127.02
CA ASP A 48 85.92 -21.93 127.71
C ASP A 48 87.36 -22.00 128.26
N ARG A 49 88.33 -21.49 127.50
CA ARG A 49 89.72 -21.40 127.96
C ARG A 49 89.85 -20.44 129.16
N ALA A 50 89.19 -19.28 129.11
CA ALA A 50 89.16 -18.34 130.23
C ALA A 50 88.48 -18.96 131.47
N LYS A 51 87.39 -19.71 131.29
CA LYS A 51 86.71 -20.42 132.37
C LYS A 51 87.62 -21.46 133.04
N LEU A 52 88.41 -22.21 132.25
CA LEU A 52 89.38 -23.16 132.80
C LEU A 52 90.53 -22.47 133.56
N GLN A 53 91.01 -21.32 133.08
CA GLN A 53 92.02 -20.52 133.79
C GLN A 53 91.51 -20.05 135.14
N ILE A 54 90.30 -19.46 135.19
CA ILE A 54 89.68 -19.01 136.44
C ILE A 54 89.46 -20.19 137.40
N ALA A 55 89.06 -21.35 136.89
CA ALA A 55 88.92 -22.56 137.72
C ALA A 55 90.27 -23.02 138.31
N GLY A 56 91.36 -22.89 137.55
CA GLY A 56 92.72 -23.15 138.01
C GLY A 56 93.15 -22.18 139.12
N GLU A 57 93.01 -20.88 138.88
CA GLU A 57 93.30 -19.82 139.87
C GLU A 57 92.49 -20.00 141.16
N LEU A 58 91.21 -20.38 141.06
CA LEU A 58 90.36 -20.64 142.21
C LEU A 58 90.81 -21.88 143.00
N SER A 59 91.35 -22.90 142.32
CA SER A 59 91.94 -24.07 142.98
C SER A 59 93.25 -23.72 143.69
N GLU A 60 94.11 -22.91 143.06
CA GLU A 60 95.35 -22.41 143.66
C GLU A 60 95.08 -21.53 144.88
N ALA A 61 94.12 -20.60 144.78
CA ALA A 61 93.69 -19.77 145.90
C ALA A 61 93.13 -20.62 147.05
N LYS A 62 92.36 -21.67 146.77
CA LYS A 62 91.89 -22.63 147.79
C LYS A 62 93.05 -23.39 148.45
N ALA A 63 94.07 -23.79 147.69
CA ALA A 63 95.26 -24.45 148.24
C ALA A 63 96.08 -23.50 149.13
N GLN A 64 96.24 -22.24 148.73
CA GLN A 64 96.89 -21.20 149.54
C GLN A 64 96.12 -20.94 150.84
N LEU A 65 94.80 -20.87 150.80
CA LEU A 65 93.96 -20.68 151.99
C LEU A 65 94.09 -21.87 152.94
N LYS A 66 94.13 -23.11 152.43
CA LYS A 66 94.37 -24.32 153.23
C LYS A 66 95.78 -24.32 153.86
N LYS A 67 96.79 -23.84 153.13
CA LYS A 67 98.16 -23.70 153.64
C LYS A 67 98.24 -22.64 154.75
N ALA A 68 97.63 -21.47 154.53
CA ALA A 68 97.54 -20.41 155.54
C ALA A 68 96.72 -20.83 156.76
N ALA A 69 95.67 -21.64 156.59
CA ALA A 69 94.90 -22.20 157.70
C ALA A 69 95.73 -23.19 158.55
N ASN A 70 96.59 -23.99 157.92
CA ASN A 70 97.48 -24.90 158.62
C ASN A 70 98.64 -24.17 159.33
N GLU A 71 99.24 -23.15 158.70
CA GLU A 71 100.32 -22.34 159.32
C GLU A 71 99.82 -21.48 160.50
N ASN A 72 98.56 -21.02 160.47
CA ASN A 72 97.95 -20.25 161.57
C ASN A 72 97.43 -21.11 162.73
N ALA A 73 97.42 -22.45 162.60
CA ALA A 73 97.02 -23.36 163.67
C ALA A 73 98.12 -23.57 164.73
N GLU A 74 99.39 -23.31 164.41
CA GLU A 74 100.55 -23.57 165.29
C GLU A 74 101.07 -22.36 166.09
N ALA A 75 100.43 -21.17 166.00
CA ALA A 75 100.82 -19.97 166.75
C ALA A 75 99.81 -19.60 167.87
N ALA A 76 100.26 -19.79 169.11
CA ALA A 76 99.52 -19.87 170.38
C ALA A 76 98.68 -18.65 170.85
N GLY A 77 97.58 -18.91 171.60
CA GLY A 77 96.87 -17.95 172.47
C GLY A 77 95.39 -18.29 172.82
N PRO A 78 94.82 -17.85 173.96
CA PRO A 78 93.59 -18.41 174.59
C PRO A 78 92.26 -18.25 173.80
N PRO A 79 91.29 -19.21 173.94
CA PRO A 79 90.17 -19.39 173.00
C PRO A 79 88.94 -18.45 173.13
N GLY A 80 88.65 -17.84 174.30
CA GLY A 80 87.38 -17.14 174.54
C GLY A 80 87.23 -15.77 173.87
N SER A 81 88.23 -14.89 173.99
CA SER A 81 88.23 -13.58 173.32
C SER A 81 88.45 -13.70 171.80
N ARG A 82 89.07 -14.80 171.35
CA ARG A 82 89.28 -15.10 169.94
C ARG A 82 87.99 -15.50 169.24
N ILE A 83 87.07 -16.23 169.89
CA ILE A 83 85.77 -16.59 169.28
C ILE A 83 84.91 -15.34 169.07
N ASP A 84 84.80 -14.45 170.05
CA ASP A 84 84.07 -13.19 169.88
C ASP A 84 84.75 -12.26 168.87
N HIS A 85 86.09 -12.24 168.83
CA HIS A 85 86.83 -11.47 167.83
C HIS A 85 86.66 -12.06 166.42
N LEU A 86 86.70 -13.38 166.26
CA LEU A 86 86.45 -14.07 164.99
C LEU A 86 85.01 -13.93 164.53
N LEU A 87 84.02 -13.99 165.44
CA LEU A 87 82.62 -13.74 165.14
C LEU A 87 82.41 -12.28 164.72
N LYS A 88 83.04 -11.33 165.41
CA LYS A 88 82.98 -9.91 165.05
C LYS A 88 83.67 -9.61 163.73
N ILE A 89 84.82 -10.24 163.46
CA ILE A 89 85.51 -10.17 162.17
C ILE A 89 84.64 -10.80 161.09
N ALA A 90 84.08 -12.00 161.30
CA ALA A 90 83.23 -12.69 160.34
C ALA A 90 81.92 -11.94 160.07
N GLU A 91 81.28 -11.34 161.08
CA GLU A 91 80.09 -10.52 160.91
C GLU A 91 80.42 -9.20 160.18
N SER A 92 81.56 -8.57 160.51
CA SER A 92 82.02 -7.39 159.79
C SER A 92 82.36 -7.72 158.33
N GLN A 93 83.00 -8.85 158.07
CA GLN A 93 83.36 -9.34 156.74
C GLN A 93 82.12 -9.78 155.95
N ALA A 94 81.11 -10.36 156.61
CA ALA A 94 79.82 -10.68 155.99
C ALA A 94 79.04 -9.41 155.62
N ARG A 95 79.05 -8.40 156.49
CA ARG A 95 78.44 -7.08 156.19
C ARG A 95 79.18 -6.35 155.07
N GLU A 96 80.50 -6.41 155.07
CA GLU A 96 81.35 -5.83 154.02
C GLU A 96 81.13 -6.53 152.68
N THR A 97 81.12 -7.86 152.65
CA THR A 97 80.86 -8.64 151.42
C THR A 97 79.43 -8.46 150.92
N LEU A 98 78.42 -8.34 151.79
CA LEU A 98 77.05 -8.00 151.40
C LEU A 98 76.94 -6.57 150.87
N ALA A 99 77.61 -5.60 151.49
CA ALA A 99 77.65 -4.22 151.01
C ALA A 99 78.34 -4.14 149.64
N GLN A 100 79.45 -4.86 149.46
CA GLN A 100 80.16 -4.98 148.20
C GLN A 100 79.30 -5.66 147.13
N ALA A 101 78.67 -6.79 147.43
CA ALA A 101 77.79 -7.49 146.50
C ALA A 101 76.56 -6.66 146.11
N ASN A 102 75.99 -5.88 147.04
CA ASN A 102 74.90 -4.95 146.74
C ASN A 102 75.37 -3.79 145.86
N SER A 103 76.53 -3.21 146.14
CA SER A 103 77.15 -2.18 145.31
C SER A 103 77.45 -2.69 143.89
N ASP A 104 77.97 -3.91 143.78
CA ASP A 104 78.25 -4.55 142.49
C ASP A 104 76.95 -4.83 141.73
N ALA A 105 75.91 -5.33 142.41
CA ALA A 105 74.60 -5.57 141.81
C ALA A 105 73.93 -4.26 141.33
N GLU A 106 74.04 -3.17 142.09
CA GLU A 106 73.56 -1.85 141.67
C GLU A 106 74.35 -1.33 140.47
N THR A 107 75.66 -1.49 140.46
CA THR A 107 76.53 -1.12 139.34
C THR A 107 76.15 -1.90 138.07
N ILE A 108 75.95 -3.21 138.18
CA ILE A 108 75.51 -4.06 137.06
C ILE A 108 74.13 -3.63 136.57
N ARG A 109 73.16 -3.36 137.47
CA ARG A 109 71.82 -2.90 137.08
C ARG A 109 71.86 -1.55 136.40
N ASN A 110 72.66 -0.61 136.90
CA ASN A 110 72.80 0.72 136.30
C ASN A 110 73.48 0.62 134.93
N LYS A 111 74.52 -0.21 134.80
CA LYS A 111 75.16 -0.51 133.51
C LYS A 111 74.19 -1.15 132.53
N ALA A 112 73.44 -2.16 132.93
CA ALA A 112 72.44 -2.82 132.09
C ALA A 112 71.31 -1.85 131.67
N ARG A 113 70.85 -0.97 132.57
CA ARG A 113 69.87 0.08 132.25
C ARG A 113 70.43 1.10 131.25
N ALA A 114 71.68 1.54 131.42
CA ALA A 114 72.35 2.46 130.51
C ALA A 114 72.57 1.83 129.13
N GLU A 115 73.03 0.59 129.07
CA GLU A 115 73.18 -0.18 127.83
C GLU A 115 71.83 -0.37 127.12
N ALA A 116 70.78 -0.73 127.84
CA ALA A 116 69.43 -0.87 127.28
C ALA A 116 68.86 0.47 126.79
N ALA A 117 69.12 1.58 127.48
CA ALA A 117 68.71 2.91 127.03
C ALA A 117 69.46 3.34 125.76
N SER A 118 70.78 3.10 125.71
CA SER A 118 71.62 3.36 124.53
C SER A 118 71.21 2.50 123.34
N ALA A 119 70.93 1.21 123.55
CA ALA A 119 70.44 0.31 122.51
C ALA A 119 69.09 0.79 121.95
N ARG A 120 68.14 1.17 122.81
CA ARG A 120 66.85 1.73 122.36
C ARG A 120 67.03 3.03 121.59
N ALA A 121 67.89 3.95 122.06
CA ALA A 121 68.16 5.19 121.36
C ALA A 121 68.74 4.94 119.96
N ARG A 122 69.71 4.03 119.84
CA ARG A 122 70.29 3.60 118.55
C ARG A 122 69.23 3.01 117.63
N MET A 123 68.41 2.09 118.13
CA MET A 123 67.33 1.48 117.35
C MET A 123 66.30 2.51 116.89
N HIS A 124 65.96 3.49 117.73
CA HIS A 124 65.05 4.57 117.34
C HIS A 124 65.65 5.45 116.25
N THR A 125 66.94 5.81 116.35
CA THR A 125 67.62 6.57 115.30
C THR A 125 67.66 5.77 114.00
N GLU A 126 68.12 4.52 114.04
CA GLU A 126 68.18 3.65 112.86
C GLU A 126 66.79 3.42 112.23
N SER A 127 65.75 3.25 113.06
CA SER A 127 64.37 3.14 112.56
C SER A 127 63.87 4.42 111.91
N ASN A 128 64.23 5.60 112.44
CA ASN A 128 63.84 6.86 111.81
C ASN A 128 64.62 7.10 110.52
N ASP A 129 65.91 6.76 110.49
CA ASP A 129 66.74 6.88 109.30
C ASP A 129 66.24 5.96 108.19
N THR A 130 65.90 4.72 108.51
CA THR A 130 65.30 3.77 107.54
C THR A 130 63.94 4.25 107.03
N LEU A 131 63.08 4.79 107.90
CA LEU A 131 61.79 5.37 107.48
C LEU A 131 61.96 6.61 106.61
N ASN A 132 62.90 7.49 106.93
CA ASN A 132 63.18 8.70 106.15
C ASN A 132 63.78 8.34 104.78
N ASN A 133 64.69 7.38 104.74
CA ASN A 133 65.26 6.87 103.48
C ASN A 133 64.19 6.23 102.61
N ALA A 134 63.34 5.36 103.18
CA ALA A 134 62.25 4.71 102.45
C ALA A 134 61.22 5.73 101.91
N ARG A 135 60.92 6.79 102.67
CA ARG A 135 60.05 7.88 102.22
C ARG A 135 60.68 8.66 101.07
N SER A 136 61.94 9.06 101.20
CA SER A 136 62.64 9.78 100.13
C SER A 136 62.78 8.96 98.85
N GLU A 137 62.98 7.64 98.97
CA GLU A 137 63.03 6.74 97.83
C GLU A 137 61.64 6.59 97.18
N ALA A 138 60.58 6.45 97.97
CA ALA A 138 59.21 6.42 97.46
C ALA A 138 58.85 7.71 96.72
N ASP A 139 59.17 8.89 97.28
CA ASP A 139 58.94 10.18 96.64
C ASP A 139 59.73 10.33 95.34
N ALA A 140 60.98 9.85 95.29
CA ALA A 140 61.79 9.83 94.08
C ALA A 140 61.21 8.90 93.00
N ILE A 141 60.70 7.72 93.40
CA ILE A 141 60.03 6.79 92.49
C ILE A 141 58.76 7.42 91.93
N ILE A 142 57.91 8.00 92.78
CA ILE A 142 56.65 8.67 92.38
C ILE A 142 56.96 9.80 91.40
N SER A 143 57.87 10.72 91.75
CA SER A 143 58.24 11.85 90.87
C SER A 143 58.79 11.36 89.53
N SER A 144 59.62 10.30 89.53
CA SER A 144 60.14 9.72 88.30
C SER A 144 59.06 9.01 87.47
N ALA A 145 58.04 8.43 88.11
CA ALA A 145 56.92 7.78 87.43
C ALA A 145 55.98 8.80 86.81
N GLU A 146 55.68 9.89 87.54
CA GLU A 146 54.89 11.03 87.05
C GLU A 146 55.54 11.68 85.82
N LEU A 147 56.85 11.95 85.87
CA LEU A 147 57.57 12.52 84.73
C LEU A 147 57.53 11.60 83.50
N ARG A 148 57.76 10.29 83.68
CA ARG A 148 57.65 9.32 82.58
C ARG A 148 56.22 9.22 82.03
N ALA A 149 55.22 9.30 82.89
CA ALA A 149 53.81 9.28 82.48
C ALA A 149 53.47 10.54 81.67
N GLU A 150 53.89 11.72 82.12
CA GLU A 150 53.71 12.97 81.39
C GLU A 150 54.39 12.95 80.02
N GLU A 151 55.64 12.48 79.95
CA GLU A 151 56.37 12.33 78.69
C GLU A 151 55.66 11.35 77.75
N ALA A 152 55.17 10.22 78.27
CA ALA A 152 54.42 9.26 77.50
C ALA A 152 53.13 9.87 76.92
N VAL A 153 52.35 10.59 77.74
CA VAL A 153 51.13 11.29 77.33
C VAL A 153 51.44 12.36 76.28
N LYS A 154 52.39 13.26 76.53
CA LYS A 154 52.81 14.30 75.57
C LYS A 154 53.28 13.69 74.25
N SER A 155 54.02 12.57 74.29
CA SER A 155 54.44 11.87 73.08
C SER A 155 53.27 11.24 72.32
N ALA A 156 52.28 10.70 73.03
CA ALA A 156 51.09 10.11 72.42
C ALA A 156 50.20 11.19 71.80
N GLU A 157 50.01 12.33 72.48
CA GLU A 157 49.28 13.48 71.97
C GLU A 157 49.93 14.06 70.71
N LYS A 158 51.27 14.21 70.71
CA LYS A 158 52.01 14.67 69.53
C LYS A 158 51.84 13.71 68.35
N ARG A 159 52.00 12.40 68.56
CA ARG A 159 51.77 11.39 67.51
C ARG A 159 50.33 11.40 67.01
N ALA A 160 49.35 11.56 67.90
CA ALA A 160 47.95 11.63 67.51
C ALA A 160 47.65 12.90 66.68
N ALA A 161 48.23 14.05 67.06
CA ALA A 161 48.10 15.30 66.30
C ALA A 161 48.75 15.20 64.92
N GLU A 162 49.94 14.58 64.83
CA GLU A 162 50.61 14.33 63.55
C GLU A 162 49.79 13.41 62.65
N LEU A 163 49.25 12.30 63.18
CA LEU A 163 48.40 11.37 62.44
C LEU A 163 47.10 12.02 61.97
N LYS A 164 46.48 12.88 62.78
CA LYS A 164 45.31 13.65 62.37
C LYS A 164 45.65 14.62 61.25
N ALA A 165 46.75 15.36 61.38
CA ALA A 165 47.19 16.30 60.35
C ALA A 165 47.53 15.60 59.02
N THR A 166 48.12 14.39 59.06
CA THR A 166 48.37 13.61 57.84
C THR A 166 47.06 13.12 57.24
N ALA A 167 46.14 12.56 58.04
CA ALA A 167 44.85 12.10 57.56
C ALA A 167 44.00 13.22 56.96
N GLU A 168 44.02 14.42 57.55
CA GLU A 168 43.34 15.60 57.02
C GLU A 168 43.92 16.06 55.69
N ARG A 169 45.26 16.05 55.54
CA ARG A 169 45.91 16.37 54.26
C ARG A 169 45.62 15.34 53.18
N GLU A 170 45.67 14.04 53.51
CA GLU A 170 45.35 12.96 52.58
C GLU A 170 43.87 13.02 52.16
N ALA A 171 42.96 13.30 53.10
CA ALA A 171 41.55 13.49 52.79
C ALA A 171 41.30 14.72 51.90
N ALA A 172 41.99 15.84 52.16
CA ALA A 172 41.92 17.03 51.30
C ALA A 172 42.47 16.76 49.89
N GLN A 173 43.63 16.08 49.80
CA GLN A 173 44.23 15.69 48.52
C GLN A 173 43.32 14.73 47.74
N SER A 174 42.70 13.76 48.41
CA SER A 174 41.76 12.83 47.79
C SER A 174 40.51 13.56 47.28
N LYS A 175 39.97 14.53 48.04
CA LYS A 175 38.85 15.36 47.59
C LYS A 175 39.21 16.18 46.36
N GLU A 176 40.36 16.87 46.38
CA GLU A 176 40.83 17.67 45.24
C GLU A 176 41.06 16.80 44.00
N ALA A 177 41.65 15.61 44.16
CA ALA A 177 41.83 14.66 43.06
C ALA A 177 40.49 14.16 42.50
N ASN A 178 39.51 13.86 43.36
CA ASN A 178 38.17 13.45 42.93
C ASN A 178 37.41 14.59 42.23
N ASP A 179 37.54 15.83 42.71
CA ASP A 179 36.94 17.01 42.08
C ASP A 179 37.57 17.29 40.71
N ALA A 180 38.90 17.16 40.60
CA ALA A 180 39.61 17.28 39.32
C ALA A 180 39.18 16.18 38.33
N ALA A 181 39.17 14.92 38.75
CA ALA A 181 38.73 13.80 37.92
C ALA A 181 37.25 13.94 37.49
N SER A 182 36.38 14.44 38.38
CA SER A 182 34.97 14.69 38.06
C SER A 182 34.80 15.82 37.06
N LYS A 183 35.63 16.87 37.12
CA LYS A 183 35.63 17.95 36.11
C LYS A 183 36.13 17.46 34.76
N GLU A 184 37.25 16.74 34.74
CA GLU A 184 37.80 16.15 33.52
C GLU A 184 36.80 15.21 32.84
N ALA A 185 36.13 14.34 33.62
CA ALA A 185 35.09 13.46 33.10
C ALA A 185 33.85 14.22 32.56
N ARG A 186 33.49 15.35 33.18
CA ARG A 186 32.39 16.20 32.68
C ARG A 186 32.79 16.91 31.39
N GLU A 187 33.98 17.48 31.33
CA GLU A 187 34.51 18.13 30.12
C GLU A 187 34.64 17.13 28.97
N SER A 188 35.12 15.90 29.23
CA SER A 188 35.19 14.86 28.21
C SER A 188 33.80 14.47 27.70
N LEU A 189 32.82 14.28 28.59
CA LEU A 189 31.44 13.98 28.21
C LEU A 189 30.78 15.14 27.46
N GLU A 190 31.05 16.39 27.84
CA GLU A 190 30.57 17.57 27.12
C GLU A 190 31.13 17.63 25.70
N HIS A 191 32.42 17.31 25.53
CA HIS A 191 33.04 17.20 24.22
C HIS A 191 32.44 16.07 23.38
N GLU A 192 32.30 14.86 23.93
CA GLU A 192 31.67 13.72 23.25
C GLU A 192 30.22 14.01 22.86
N LEU A 193 29.44 14.65 23.74
CA LEU A 193 28.08 15.07 23.44
C LEU A 193 28.02 16.14 22.36
N ALA A 194 28.95 17.10 22.34
CA ALA A 194 29.03 18.10 21.28
C ALA A 194 29.37 17.47 19.93
N GLU A 195 30.32 16.52 19.90
CA GLU A 195 30.68 15.78 18.70
C GLU A 195 29.51 14.93 18.18
N LEU A 196 28.83 14.20 19.07
CA LEU A 196 27.66 13.39 18.72
C LEU A 196 26.51 14.26 18.19
N ARG A 197 26.27 15.43 18.80
CA ARG A 197 25.27 16.40 18.31
C ARG A 197 25.64 16.92 16.93
N ALA A 198 26.89 17.32 16.71
CA ALA A 198 27.34 17.79 15.40
C ALA A 198 27.24 16.70 14.33
N ALA A 199 27.57 15.45 14.66
CA ALA A 199 27.42 14.31 13.77
C ALA A 199 25.94 14.05 13.43
N ALA A 200 25.05 14.03 14.43
CA ALA A 200 23.62 13.85 14.23
C ALA A 200 22.97 15.00 13.43
N GLU A 201 23.38 16.25 13.68
CA GLU A 201 22.94 17.40 12.89
C GLU A 201 23.38 17.28 11.43
N LYS A 202 24.63 16.89 11.19
CA LYS A 202 25.15 16.66 9.84
C LYS A 202 24.37 15.55 9.13
N GLU A 203 24.19 14.40 9.78
CA GLU A 203 23.41 13.28 9.22
C GLU A 203 21.97 13.70 8.92
N ALA A 204 21.33 14.47 9.80
CA ALA A 204 19.99 15.00 9.57
C ALA A 204 19.96 15.96 8.37
N THR A 205 20.98 16.79 8.18
CA THR A 205 21.08 17.66 6.99
C THR A 205 21.32 16.89 5.71
N ASP A 206 22.17 15.87 5.75
CA ASP A 206 22.48 15.01 4.60
C ASP A 206 21.25 14.21 4.18
N LEU A 207 20.52 13.61 5.14
CA LEU A 207 19.26 12.90 4.87
C LEU A 207 18.17 13.82 4.32
N ARG A 208 18.07 15.07 4.80
CA ARG A 208 17.12 16.05 4.25
C ARG A 208 17.49 16.46 2.83
N ALA A 209 18.78 16.63 2.54
CA ALA A 209 19.25 16.94 1.20
C ALA A 209 18.96 15.77 0.25
N GLU A 210 19.26 14.54 0.66
CA GLU A 210 18.99 13.32 -0.11
C GLU A 210 17.48 13.14 -0.37
N ALA A 211 16.65 13.27 0.67
CA ALA A 211 15.20 13.19 0.53
C ALA A 211 14.65 14.27 -0.41
N LYS A 212 15.20 15.49 -0.38
CA LYS A 212 14.83 16.56 -1.31
C LYS A 212 15.23 16.23 -2.74
N THR A 213 16.46 15.73 -2.96
CA THR A 213 16.90 15.33 -4.30
C THR A 213 16.05 14.19 -4.85
N GLN A 214 15.71 13.18 -4.04
CA GLN A 214 14.83 12.10 -4.45
C GLN A 214 13.41 12.61 -4.77
N ALA A 215 12.88 13.54 -3.98
CA ALA A 215 11.60 14.18 -4.27
C ALA A 215 11.64 14.95 -5.60
N ASP A 216 12.66 15.78 -5.81
CA ASP A 216 12.83 16.55 -7.05
C ASP A 216 13.00 15.62 -8.27
N GLU A 217 13.75 14.53 -8.14
CA GLU A 217 13.88 13.48 -9.16
C GLU A 217 12.54 12.81 -9.48
N THR A 218 11.75 12.46 -8.46
CA THR A 218 10.44 11.84 -8.66
C THR A 218 9.45 12.80 -9.34
N ILE A 219 9.48 14.09 -8.98
CA ILE A 219 8.66 15.12 -9.62
C ILE A 219 9.09 15.31 -11.07
N ALA A 220 10.39 15.41 -11.34
CA ALA A 220 10.92 15.54 -12.69
C ALA A 220 10.57 14.32 -13.57
N ALA A 221 10.68 13.11 -13.02
CA ALA A 221 10.28 11.88 -13.71
C ALA A 221 8.76 11.85 -13.99
N ALA A 222 7.92 12.24 -13.03
CA ALA A 222 6.48 12.31 -13.21
C ALA A 222 6.08 13.37 -14.26
N GLN A 223 6.75 14.53 -14.26
CA GLN A 223 6.56 15.57 -15.27
C GLN A 223 6.98 15.09 -16.66
N ALA A 224 8.13 14.44 -16.79
CA ALA A 224 8.58 13.88 -18.07
C ALA A 224 7.59 12.83 -18.61
N GLN A 225 7.06 11.96 -17.73
CA GLN A 225 6.01 11.00 -18.10
C GLN A 225 4.71 11.69 -18.50
N ALA A 226 4.31 12.75 -17.81
CA ALA A 226 3.11 13.52 -18.16
C ALA A 226 3.27 14.21 -19.53
N ASP A 227 4.43 14.82 -19.79
CA ASP A 227 4.74 15.45 -21.08
C ASP A 227 4.80 14.43 -22.22
N GLU A 228 5.37 13.24 -21.97
CA GLU A 228 5.37 12.13 -22.92
C GLU A 228 3.95 11.66 -23.25
N LEU A 229 3.10 11.48 -22.22
CA LEU A 229 1.70 11.10 -22.42
C LEU A 229 0.91 12.18 -23.18
N LEU A 230 1.16 13.46 -22.88
CA LEU A 230 0.55 14.58 -23.61
C LEU A 230 1.02 14.64 -25.07
N ALA A 231 2.30 14.40 -25.34
CA ALA A 231 2.83 14.32 -26.70
C ALA A 231 2.25 13.13 -27.46
N ALA A 232 2.14 11.96 -26.82
CA ALA A 232 1.53 10.77 -27.39
C ALA A 232 0.03 10.98 -27.69
N ALA A 233 -0.70 11.63 -26.79
CA ALA A 233 -2.11 11.99 -26.99
C ALA A 233 -2.28 12.94 -28.17
N LYS A 234 -1.49 14.03 -28.23
CA LYS A 234 -1.50 14.98 -29.36
C LYS A 234 -1.19 14.29 -30.69
N SER A 235 -0.18 13.44 -30.73
CA SER A 235 0.18 12.66 -31.93
C SER A 235 -0.96 11.74 -32.38
N ARG A 236 -1.62 11.07 -31.43
CA ARG A 236 -2.79 10.22 -31.70
C ARG A 236 -3.98 11.03 -32.22
N ASP A 237 -4.25 12.20 -31.65
CA ASP A 237 -5.31 13.09 -32.10
C ASP A 237 -5.03 13.62 -33.51
N GLU A 238 -3.79 14.01 -33.82
CA GLU A 238 -3.38 14.40 -35.17
C GLU A 238 -3.49 13.26 -36.16
N ALA A 239 -3.08 12.05 -35.79
CA ALA A 239 -3.24 10.86 -36.62
C ALA A 239 -4.72 10.55 -36.88
N SER A 240 -5.58 10.66 -35.85
CA SER A 240 -7.03 10.48 -35.98
C SER A 240 -7.65 11.54 -36.90
N LYS A 241 -7.22 12.80 -36.78
CA LYS A 241 -7.68 13.89 -37.66
C LYS A 241 -7.24 13.66 -39.11
N LYS A 242 -6.00 13.23 -39.34
CA LYS A 242 -5.51 12.87 -40.67
C LYS A 242 -6.32 11.72 -41.26
N SER A 243 -6.52 10.64 -40.51
CA SER A 243 -7.36 9.53 -40.96
C SER A 243 -8.80 9.95 -41.25
N ALA A 244 -9.38 10.85 -40.46
CA ALA A 244 -10.72 11.39 -40.73
C ALA A 244 -10.75 12.22 -42.02
N ASN A 245 -9.78 13.11 -42.23
CA ASN A 245 -9.65 13.88 -43.46
C ASN A 245 -9.44 12.98 -44.68
N ASP A 246 -8.60 11.94 -44.56
CA ASP A 246 -8.35 10.99 -45.64
C ASP A 246 -9.63 10.22 -46.01
N LEU A 247 -10.42 9.80 -45.01
CA LEU A 247 -11.74 9.19 -45.22
C LEU A 247 -12.75 10.17 -45.85
N ASP A 248 -12.75 11.43 -45.45
CA ASP A 248 -13.59 12.46 -46.06
C ASP A 248 -13.22 12.71 -47.53
N VAL A 249 -11.92 12.70 -47.85
CA VAL A 249 -11.44 12.77 -49.24
C VAL A 249 -11.87 11.53 -50.00
N GLU A 250 -11.73 10.32 -49.46
CA GLU A 250 -12.18 9.08 -50.10
C GLU A 250 -13.70 9.05 -50.30
N LEU A 251 -14.47 9.57 -49.35
CA LEU A 251 -15.92 9.73 -49.49
C LEU A 251 -16.26 10.77 -50.56
N ALA A 252 -15.52 11.87 -50.65
CA ALA A 252 -15.70 12.88 -51.69
C ALA A 252 -15.38 12.32 -53.08
N THR A 253 -14.28 11.56 -53.23
CA THR A 253 -13.93 10.91 -54.50
C THR A 253 -14.98 9.87 -54.90
N LYS A 254 -15.43 9.00 -53.96
CA LYS A 254 -16.52 8.05 -54.24
C LYS A 254 -17.82 8.74 -54.61
N ARG A 255 -18.16 9.87 -53.97
CA ARG A 255 -19.32 10.70 -54.35
C ARG A 255 -19.16 11.25 -55.76
N GLN A 256 -17.99 11.80 -56.08
CA GLN A 256 -17.70 12.34 -57.41
C GLN A 256 -17.75 11.24 -58.49
N GLU A 257 -17.19 10.06 -58.22
CA GLU A 257 -17.26 8.90 -59.12
C GLU A 257 -18.71 8.42 -59.30
N ALA A 258 -19.47 8.31 -58.21
CA ALA A 258 -20.88 7.94 -58.26
C ALA A 258 -21.73 8.98 -59.03
N GLU A 259 -21.48 10.28 -58.85
CA GLU A 259 -22.11 11.35 -59.61
C GLU A 259 -21.72 11.30 -61.10
N ALA A 260 -20.44 11.05 -61.41
CA ALA A 260 -19.97 10.89 -62.78
C ALA A 260 -20.58 9.64 -63.45
N GLU A 261 -20.70 8.52 -62.73
CA GLU A 261 -21.40 7.33 -63.20
C GLU A 261 -22.90 7.58 -63.40
N ARG A 262 -23.57 8.27 -62.46
CA ARG A 262 -24.98 8.65 -62.62
C ARG A 262 -25.16 9.55 -63.83
N LYS A 263 -24.25 10.50 -64.05
CA LYS A 263 -24.24 11.36 -65.24
C LYS A 263 -24.04 10.54 -66.51
N LYS A 264 -23.07 9.62 -66.56
CA LYS A 264 -22.88 8.71 -67.70
C LYS A 264 -24.13 7.86 -67.99
N ARG A 265 -24.76 7.28 -66.95
CA ARG A 265 -26.01 6.53 -67.10
C ARG A 265 -27.15 7.41 -67.61
N TYR A 266 -27.25 8.64 -67.11
CA TYR A 266 -28.24 9.62 -67.56
C TYR A 266 -28.01 10.04 -69.03
N ASP A 267 -26.76 10.34 -69.41
CA ASP A 267 -26.39 10.71 -70.77
C ASP A 267 -26.62 9.53 -71.74
N ALA A 268 -26.29 8.30 -71.33
CA ALA A 268 -26.59 7.09 -72.09
C ALA A 268 -28.10 6.87 -72.26
N ALA A 269 -28.89 7.00 -71.18
CA ALA A 269 -30.34 6.93 -71.24
C ALA A 269 -30.95 8.05 -72.11
N GLN A 270 -30.39 9.27 -72.08
CA GLN A 270 -30.80 10.33 -73.01
C GLN A 270 -30.46 9.98 -74.45
N ALA A 271 -29.29 9.41 -74.72
CA ALA A 271 -28.89 9.00 -76.06
C ALA A 271 -29.78 7.86 -76.58
N GLU A 272 -30.13 6.88 -75.75
CA GLU A 272 -31.10 5.82 -76.09
C GLU A 272 -32.50 6.38 -76.31
N ASN A 273 -32.98 7.28 -75.46
CA ASN A 273 -34.27 7.96 -75.67
C ASN A 273 -34.27 8.78 -76.97
N ARG A 274 -33.18 9.49 -77.29
CA ARG A 274 -33.03 10.20 -78.57
C ARG A 274 -33.08 9.23 -79.74
N LYS A 275 -32.33 8.12 -79.69
CA LYS A 275 -32.40 7.07 -80.72
C LYS A 275 -33.81 6.52 -80.89
N LEU A 276 -34.52 6.24 -79.80
CA LEU A 276 -35.91 5.77 -79.88
C LEU A 276 -36.84 6.82 -80.47
N ILE A 277 -36.66 8.10 -80.15
CA ILE A 277 -37.41 9.21 -80.76
C ILE A 277 -37.05 9.33 -82.24
N ASP A 278 -35.78 9.29 -82.61
CA ASP A 278 -35.32 9.35 -84.01
C ASP A 278 -35.84 8.14 -84.80
N GLU A 279 -35.83 6.94 -84.23
CA GLU A 279 -36.44 5.75 -84.82
C GLU A 279 -37.96 5.87 -84.93
N ALA A 280 -38.63 6.43 -83.92
CA ALA A 280 -40.06 6.68 -83.96
C ALA A 280 -40.40 7.74 -85.01
N GLN A 281 -39.60 8.79 -85.14
CA GLN A 281 -39.71 9.82 -86.18
C GLN A 281 -39.42 9.23 -87.57
N ALA A 282 -38.44 8.35 -87.71
CA ALA A 282 -38.16 7.66 -88.96
C ALA A 282 -39.28 6.68 -89.34
N ARG A 283 -39.85 5.94 -88.38
CA ARG A 283 -41.05 5.11 -88.61
C ARG A 283 -42.26 5.97 -88.97
N ALA A 284 -42.45 7.11 -88.30
CA ALA A 284 -43.52 8.06 -88.62
C ALA A 284 -43.32 8.65 -90.03
N ALA A 285 -42.12 9.12 -90.37
CA ALA A 285 -41.80 9.65 -91.70
C ALA A 285 -41.94 8.58 -92.79
N LYS A 286 -41.58 7.32 -92.50
CA LYS A 286 -41.81 6.20 -93.40
C LYS A 286 -43.30 5.92 -93.58
N ALA A 287 -44.08 5.92 -92.49
CA ALA A 287 -45.54 5.78 -92.56
C ALA A 287 -46.18 6.95 -93.34
N ASP A 288 -45.71 8.18 -93.15
CA ASP A 288 -46.16 9.36 -93.89
C ASP A 288 -45.78 9.27 -95.38
N ALA A 289 -44.60 8.74 -95.71
CA ALA A 289 -44.18 8.50 -97.09
C ALA A 289 -44.99 7.38 -97.75
N ASP A 290 -45.23 6.27 -97.04
CA ASP A 290 -46.08 5.18 -97.49
C ASP A 290 -47.53 5.64 -97.68
N ALA A 291 -48.04 6.49 -96.78
CA ALA A 291 -49.36 7.12 -96.89
C ALA A 291 -49.44 8.08 -98.08
N LYS A 292 -48.42 8.90 -98.33
CA LYS A 292 -48.33 9.76 -99.53
C LYS A 292 -48.27 8.93 -100.80
N ALA A 293 -47.45 7.88 -100.86
CA ALA A 293 -47.38 7.00 -102.02
C ALA A 293 -48.69 6.22 -102.24
N ALA A 294 -49.43 5.88 -101.18
CA ALA A 294 -50.76 5.30 -101.28
C ALA A 294 -51.79 6.33 -101.80
N ALA A 295 -51.72 7.57 -101.34
CA ALA A 295 -52.56 8.67 -101.82
C ALA A 295 -52.29 8.99 -103.30
N GLU A 296 -51.02 9.06 -103.71
CA GLU A 296 -50.63 9.24 -105.11
C GLU A 296 -51.14 8.10 -106.00
N ARG A 297 -51.01 6.83 -105.55
CA ARG A 297 -51.59 5.67 -106.27
C ARG A 297 -53.12 5.73 -106.34
N ALA A 298 -53.78 6.23 -105.30
CA ALA A 298 -55.22 6.42 -105.30
C ALA A 298 -55.63 7.53 -106.28
N GLU A 299 -54.87 8.62 -106.36
CA GLU A 299 -55.08 9.70 -107.34
C GLU A 299 -54.85 9.24 -108.78
N THR A 300 -53.81 8.45 -109.06
CA THR A 300 -53.60 7.89 -110.40
C THR A 300 -54.72 6.94 -110.79
N THR A 301 -55.16 6.07 -109.88
CA THR A 301 -56.27 5.14 -110.14
C THR A 301 -57.58 5.90 -110.37
N ARG A 302 -57.82 7.00 -109.62
CA ARG A 302 -58.97 7.86 -109.80
C ARG A 302 -58.92 8.60 -111.15
N ALA A 303 -57.75 9.12 -111.53
CA ALA A 303 -57.56 9.78 -112.83
C ALA A 303 -57.78 8.80 -114.00
N GLU A 304 -57.24 7.59 -113.92
CA GLU A 304 -57.45 6.51 -114.90
C GLU A 304 -58.91 6.04 -114.98
N ALA A 305 -59.64 6.05 -113.87
CA ALA A 305 -61.06 5.72 -113.85
C ALA A 305 -61.92 6.82 -114.51
N VAL A 306 -61.57 8.09 -114.30
CA VAL A 306 -62.26 9.23 -114.93
C VAL A 306 -62.02 9.25 -116.44
N THR A 307 -60.79 9.03 -116.91
CA THR A 307 -60.52 8.96 -118.35
C THR A 307 -61.24 7.80 -119.03
N LYS A 308 -61.28 6.62 -118.39
CA LYS A 308 -62.07 5.48 -118.88
C LYS A 308 -63.57 5.77 -118.91
N ALA A 309 -64.10 6.52 -117.94
CA ALA A 309 -65.49 6.94 -117.94
C ALA A 309 -65.81 7.90 -119.10
N ASP A 310 -64.91 8.86 -119.37
CA ASP A 310 -65.04 9.80 -120.49
C ASP A 310 -64.99 9.09 -121.86
N GLU A 311 -64.11 8.10 -122.03
CA GLU A 311 -64.05 7.28 -123.25
C GLU A 311 -65.37 6.50 -123.48
N ILE A 312 -65.94 5.89 -122.45
CA ILE A 312 -67.23 5.16 -122.55
C ILE A 312 -68.37 6.12 -122.94
N ILE A 313 -68.41 7.33 -122.39
CA ILE A 313 -69.43 8.34 -122.71
C ILE A 313 -69.27 8.83 -124.16
N ALA A 314 -68.03 9.02 -124.63
CA ALA A 314 -67.77 9.40 -126.02
C ALA A 314 -68.20 8.31 -127.00
N ASP A 315 -67.88 7.05 -126.71
CA ASP A 315 -68.25 5.88 -127.52
C ASP A 315 -69.78 5.69 -127.56
N GLY A 316 -70.46 5.91 -126.43
CA GLY A 316 -71.93 5.89 -126.34
C GLY A 316 -72.61 6.99 -127.17
N LYS A 317 -72.05 8.20 -127.18
CA LYS A 317 -72.56 9.32 -128.01
C LYS A 317 -72.39 9.05 -129.51
N ALA A 318 -71.26 8.47 -129.92
CA ALA A 318 -71.02 8.11 -131.31
C ALA A 318 -72.02 7.06 -131.80
N ARG A 319 -72.26 6.00 -131.02
CA ARG A 319 -73.25 4.95 -131.37
C ARG A 319 -74.68 5.49 -131.45
N ALA A 320 -75.06 6.39 -130.54
CA ALA A 320 -76.39 7.02 -130.57
C ALA A 320 -76.59 7.88 -131.82
N GLN A 321 -75.56 8.61 -132.27
CA GLN A 321 -75.63 9.41 -133.50
C GLN A 321 -75.78 8.57 -134.75
N THR A 322 -75.08 7.43 -134.84
CA THR A 322 -75.23 6.48 -135.95
C THR A 322 -76.66 5.93 -136.01
N LEU A 323 -77.22 5.54 -134.87
CA LEU A 323 -78.57 4.97 -134.78
C LEU A 323 -79.67 5.98 -135.18
N ILE A 324 -79.51 7.26 -134.83
CA ILE A 324 -80.42 8.33 -135.25
C ILE A 324 -80.34 8.57 -136.78
N SER A 325 -79.15 8.46 -137.37
CA SER A 325 -78.98 8.63 -138.82
C SER A 325 -79.63 7.50 -139.63
N GLU A 326 -79.52 6.25 -139.15
CA GLU A 326 -80.18 5.09 -139.77
C GLU A 326 -81.71 5.16 -139.63
N ALA A 327 -82.22 5.62 -138.49
CA ALA A 327 -83.65 5.81 -138.27
C ALA A 327 -84.27 6.91 -139.16
N ARG A 328 -83.51 7.95 -139.51
CA ARG A 328 -83.97 9.00 -140.44
C ARG A 328 -83.99 8.52 -141.88
N ALA A 329 -82.97 7.80 -142.33
CA ALA A 329 -82.93 7.24 -143.68
C ALA A 329 -84.07 6.24 -143.95
N THR A 330 -84.44 5.45 -142.94
CA THR A 330 -85.57 4.50 -143.04
C THR A 330 -86.95 5.19 -143.00
N ALA A 331 -87.07 6.32 -142.29
CA ALA A 331 -88.28 7.13 -142.30
C ALA A 331 -88.50 7.90 -143.63
N GLU A 332 -87.43 8.39 -144.27
CA GLU A 332 -87.54 9.06 -145.57
C GLU A 332 -87.93 8.07 -146.69
N ALA A 333 -87.36 6.86 -146.68
CA ALA A 333 -87.69 5.82 -147.66
C ALA A 333 -89.18 5.41 -147.63
N THR A 334 -89.78 5.33 -146.44
CA THR A 334 -91.19 4.91 -146.26
C THR A 334 -92.20 6.00 -146.63
N ILE A 335 -91.84 7.27 -146.48
CA ILE A 335 -92.70 8.40 -146.89
C ILE A 335 -92.73 8.54 -148.43
N GLU A 336 -91.61 8.28 -149.10
CA GLU A 336 -91.53 8.41 -150.56
C GLU A 336 -92.23 7.25 -151.28
N GLU A 337 -92.18 6.03 -150.72
CA GLU A 337 -92.91 4.86 -151.20
C GLU A 337 -94.44 5.04 -151.09
N SER A 338 -94.92 5.52 -149.94
CA SER A 338 -96.36 5.77 -149.71
C SER A 338 -96.93 6.94 -150.53
N ALA A 339 -96.11 7.94 -150.87
CA ALA A 339 -96.52 9.03 -151.77
C ALA A 339 -96.66 8.57 -153.24
N ALA A 340 -95.87 7.58 -153.68
CA ALA A 340 -95.94 7.02 -155.02
C ALA A 340 -97.17 6.11 -155.23
N GLU A 341 -97.58 5.37 -154.20
CA GLU A 341 -98.77 4.51 -154.23
C GLU A 341 -100.09 5.31 -154.18
N ALA A 342 -100.14 6.38 -153.38
CA ALA A 342 -101.31 7.26 -153.30
C ALA A 342 -101.65 7.92 -154.66
N LYS A 343 -100.63 8.29 -155.46
CA LYS A 343 -100.84 8.86 -156.80
C LYS A 343 -101.43 7.87 -157.81
N ARG A 344 -101.09 6.58 -157.71
CA ARG A 344 -101.62 5.54 -158.61
C ARG A 344 -103.08 5.21 -158.34
N ASN A 345 -103.49 5.19 -157.05
CA ASN A 345 -104.86 4.85 -156.67
C ASN A 345 -105.88 5.95 -157.00
N VAL A 346 -105.48 7.23 -156.95
CA VAL A 346 -106.38 8.35 -157.31
C VAL A 346 -106.68 8.39 -158.81
N GLN A 347 -105.70 8.10 -159.66
CA GLN A 347 -105.91 8.05 -161.12
C GLN A 347 -106.77 6.87 -161.55
N SER A 348 -106.64 5.72 -160.89
CA SER A 348 -107.48 4.53 -161.13
C SER A 348 -108.95 4.82 -160.79
N ALA A 349 -109.22 5.43 -159.62
CA ALA A 349 -110.57 5.72 -159.15
C ALA A 349 -111.31 6.78 -159.99
N GLN A 350 -110.63 7.79 -160.53
CA GLN A 350 -111.27 8.82 -161.35
C GLN A 350 -111.84 8.29 -162.66
N SER A 351 -111.20 7.30 -163.27
CA SER A 351 -111.69 6.70 -164.51
C SER A 351 -112.98 5.88 -164.33
N GLN A 352 -113.18 5.28 -163.15
CA GLN A 352 -114.37 4.49 -162.83
C GLN A 352 -115.60 5.35 -162.55
N VAL A 353 -115.43 6.58 -162.07
CA VAL A 353 -116.55 7.52 -161.83
C VAL A 353 -117.14 8.06 -163.13
N ASP A 354 -116.33 8.22 -164.18
CA ASP A 354 -116.81 8.70 -165.48
C ASP A 354 -117.65 7.65 -166.22
N LEU A 355 -117.38 6.36 -166.00
CA LEU A 355 -118.14 5.27 -166.62
C LEU A 355 -119.55 5.14 -166.01
N LEU A 356 -119.68 5.36 -164.69
CA LEU A 356 -120.96 5.23 -163.96
C LEU A 356 -121.90 6.43 -164.16
N THR A 357 -121.36 7.61 -164.46
CA THR A 357 -122.19 8.82 -164.64
C THR A 357 -123.02 8.78 -165.93
N LYS A 358 -122.54 8.10 -166.97
CA LYS A 358 -123.32 7.99 -168.22
C LYS A 358 -124.44 6.96 -168.15
N GLN A 359 -124.26 5.88 -167.40
CA GLN A 359 -125.33 4.89 -167.19
C GLN A 359 -126.48 5.44 -166.33
N ARG A 360 -126.21 6.40 -165.42
CA ARG A 360 -127.24 7.03 -164.59
C ARG A 360 -128.27 7.86 -165.36
N LYS A 361 -127.89 8.45 -166.50
CA LYS A 361 -128.84 9.24 -167.32
C LYS A 361 -129.84 8.38 -168.08
N THR A 362 -129.49 7.15 -168.41
CA THR A 362 -130.36 6.24 -169.15
C THR A 362 -131.47 5.63 -168.28
N ILE A 363 -131.25 5.53 -166.97
CA ILE A 363 -132.17 4.82 -166.07
C ILE A 363 -133.19 5.75 -165.38
N THR A 364 -132.95 7.06 -165.30
CA THR A 364 -133.77 7.94 -164.45
C THR A 364 -135.11 8.42 -165.07
N ALA A 365 -135.43 8.19 -166.35
CA ALA A 365 -136.69 8.76 -166.88
C ALA A 365 -137.39 7.96 -167.99
N GLN A 366 -137.21 6.63 -168.02
CA GLN A 366 -138.25 5.69 -168.49
C GLN A 366 -139.17 5.24 -167.33
N LEU A 367 -139.07 5.85 -166.14
CA LEU A 367 -139.83 5.49 -164.93
C LEU A 367 -140.71 6.61 -164.33
N ASP A 368 -140.98 7.69 -165.08
CA ASP A 368 -142.18 8.53 -164.84
C ASP A 368 -143.25 8.30 -165.91
N GLN A 369 -143.25 7.09 -166.47
CA GLN A 369 -144.33 6.56 -167.28
C GLN A 369 -145.62 6.37 -166.41
N LEU A 370 -145.59 6.59 -165.07
CA LEU A 370 -146.75 6.39 -164.14
C LEU A 370 -147.35 7.63 -163.49
N ARG A 371 -146.81 8.83 -163.72
CA ARG A 371 -147.60 10.07 -163.59
C ARG A 371 -148.76 10.12 -164.60
N SER A 372 -148.97 9.07 -165.38
CA SER A 372 -150.27 8.96 -166.01
C SER A 372 -150.80 7.55 -166.18
N LEU A 373 -150.08 6.58 -166.75
CA LEU A 373 -150.74 5.34 -167.22
C LEU A 373 -149.76 4.12 -167.41
N PHE A 374 -148.68 3.96 -166.59
CA PHE A 374 -147.57 2.94 -166.65
C PHE A 374 -146.54 2.88 -165.44
N ALA A 375 -146.22 1.78 -164.68
CA ALA A 375 -145.16 1.60 -163.57
C ALA A 375 -145.63 0.98 -162.20
N MET A 376 -144.64 0.54 -161.41
CA MET A 376 -144.66 -0.43 -160.28
C MET A 376 -144.98 -1.88 -160.69
N PRO A 377 -144.60 -2.91 -159.89
CA PRO A 377 -143.50 -3.06 -158.92
C PRO A 377 -142.67 -4.36 -159.10
N GLY A 378 -141.46 -4.40 -158.52
CA GLY A 378 -140.94 -5.59 -157.82
C GLY A 378 -139.92 -6.52 -158.52
N VAL A 379 -138.76 -6.63 -157.87
CA VAL A 379 -137.93 -7.83 -157.64
C VAL A 379 -136.86 -8.21 -158.70
N MET A 380 -135.62 -7.90 -158.31
CA MET A 380 -134.34 -8.64 -158.48
C MET A 380 -133.68 -8.73 -159.88
N GLY A 381 -132.65 -7.89 -160.08
CA GLY A 381 -131.42 -8.14 -160.86
C GLY A 381 -130.22 -7.72 -159.97
N GLY A 382 -129.07 -8.39 -159.96
CA GLY A 382 -128.08 -8.51 -161.06
C GLY A 382 -126.95 -7.48 -160.81
N ASP A 383 -125.68 -7.65 -161.17
CA ASP A 383 -124.94 -8.72 -161.85
C ASP A 383 -123.42 -8.39 -161.76
N ALA A 384 -122.63 -9.46 -161.65
CA ALA A 384 -121.26 -9.74 -162.12
C ALA A 384 -120.04 -8.76 -162.14
N VAL A 385 -118.90 -9.47 -162.00
CA VAL A 385 -117.52 -9.29 -162.52
C VAL A 385 -116.52 -8.58 -161.62
N ASP A 386 -115.55 -9.34 -161.09
CA ASP A 386 -114.25 -8.79 -160.67
C ASP A 386 -113.10 -9.81 -160.90
N PRO A 387 -112.08 -9.50 -161.73
CA PRO A 387 -110.91 -10.35 -161.90
C PRO A 387 -109.60 -9.72 -161.36
N ALA A 388 -108.87 -10.56 -160.63
CA ALA A 388 -107.40 -10.61 -160.48
C ALA A 388 -106.62 -9.55 -159.65
N LYS A 389 -105.96 -10.09 -158.60
CA LYS A 389 -104.52 -10.03 -158.25
C LYS A 389 -104.11 -9.24 -156.99
N ALA A 390 -103.32 -9.97 -156.18
CA ALA A 390 -102.22 -9.57 -155.28
C ALA A 390 -102.51 -8.89 -153.92
N GLU A 391 -101.93 -9.57 -152.92
CA GLU A 391 -101.35 -9.08 -151.66
C GLU A 391 -102.20 -8.52 -150.51
N ALA A 392 -101.63 -8.79 -149.33
CA ALA A 392 -101.67 -8.04 -148.09
C ALA A 392 -102.77 -8.30 -147.05
N ALA A 393 -102.26 -8.29 -145.82
CA ALA A 393 -102.90 -7.93 -144.56
C ALA A 393 -103.48 -9.08 -143.74
N THR A 394 -102.57 -9.79 -143.08
CA THR A 394 -102.83 -10.59 -141.88
C THR A 394 -103.38 -9.69 -140.75
N HIS A 395 -104.66 -9.87 -140.47
CA HIS A 395 -105.32 -9.50 -139.22
C HIS A 395 -105.08 -10.60 -138.15
N ALA A 396 -104.74 -10.20 -136.92
CA ALA A 396 -105.04 -10.91 -135.67
C ALA A 396 -104.90 -9.92 -134.48
N THR A 397 -105.97 -9.50 -133.78
CA THR A 397 -106.48 -10.02 -132.48
C THR A 397 -105.42 -9.98 -131.35
N GLU A 398 -105.56 -9.22 -130.25
CA GLU A 398 -106.54 -9.32 -129.14
C GLU A 398 -106.81 -10.75 -128.64
N GLN A 399 -105.96 -11.24 -127.71
CA GLN A 399 -106.25 -12.17 -126.58
C GLN A 399 -104.90 -12.57 -125.94
N ILE A 400 -104.59 -12.21 -124.68
CA ILE A 400 -105.01 -12.78 -123.38
C ILE A 400 -104.26 -14.09 -123.02
N ALA A 401 -103.74 -14.09 -121.77
CA ALA A 401 -103.32 -15.22 -120.91
C ALA A 401 -101.93 -15.82 -121.22
N ASP A 402 -100.98 -15.93 -120.28
CA ASP A 402 -100.97 -15.87 -118.80
C ASP A 402 -99.69 -15.14 -118.33
N GLY A 403 -99.58 -14.42 -117.19
CA GLY A 403 -100.36 -14.40 -115.97
C GLY A 403 -99.39 -14.33 -114.78
N GLU A 404 -99.46 -13.23 -114.00
CA GLU A 404 -98.96 -13.02 -112.63
C GLU A 404 -97.43 -13.03 -112.38
N ALA A 405 -96.81 -12.10 -111.64
CA ALA A 405 -97.21 -10.95 -110.82
C ALA A 405 -95.95 -10.04 -110.72
N LEU A 406 -96.01 -8.71 -110.86
CA LEU A 406 -96.54 -7.70 -109.91
C LEU A 406 -95.83 -7.71 -108.54
N ALA A 407 -95.35 -6.51 -108.16
CA ALA A 407 -94.62 -6.11 -106.95
C ALA A 407 -93.07 -6.29 -107.01
N ASP A 408 -92.22 -5.29 -106.82
CA ASP A 408 -92.43 -3.87 -106.60
C ASP A 408 -91.15 -3.12 -107.01
N LEU A 409 -91.38 -1.95 -107.59
CA LEU A 409 -90.40 -0.89 -107.80
C LEU A 409 -89.94 -0.33 -106.44
N ILE A 410 -88.65 0.03 -106.37
CA ILE A 410 -88.10 1.04 -105.46
C ILE A 410 -88.07 0.65 -103.97
N ALA A 411 -86.90 0.16 -103.54
CA ALA A 411 -86.29 0.53 -102.26
C ALA A 411 -84.85 0.93 -102.59
N ALA A 412 -84.53 2.23 -102.64
CA ALA A 412 -84.23 3.07 -101.48
C ALA A 412 -82.98 2.54 -100.77
N ASP A 413 -81.82 3.13 -101.03
CA ASP A 413 -81.33 4.36 -100.41
C ASP A 413 -80.71 4.08 -99.03
N SER A 414 -79.52 4.66 -98.90
CA SER A 414 -78.73 4.97 -97.72
C SER A 414 -79.50 4.96 -96.39
N ALA A 415 -78.98 4.23 -95.41
CA ALA A 415 -78.93 4.53 -93.96
C ALA A 415 -78.61 3.22 -93.22
N GLU A 416 -77.50 3.09 -92.48
CA GLU A 416 -77.29 3.62 -91.13
C GLU A 416 -77.94 2.72 -90.04
N GLU A 417 -77.18 2.52 -88.95
CA GLU A 417 -77.59 1.83 -87.70
C GLU A 417 -77.84 0.31 -87.77
N ALA A 418 -77.59 -0.51 -86.75
CA ALA A 418 -76.95 -0.40 -85.45
C ALA A 418 -76.97 -1.82 -84.85
N ALA A 419 -76.25 -1.95 -83.73
CA ALA A 419 -76.68 -2.74 -82.57
C ALA A 419 -76.61 -4.28 -82.64
N GLU A 420 -76.32 -5.02 -81.57
CA GLU A 420 -75.84 -4.78 -80.20
C GLU A 420 -75.85 -6.16 -79.49
N LYS A 421 -75.18 -6.23 -78.33
CA LYS A 421 -75.36 -7.18 -77.19
C LYS A 421 -74.51 -8.48 -77.23
N SER A 422 -73.87 -8.92 -76.13
CA SER A 422 -74.06 -8.57 -74.72
C SER A 422 -72.89 -9.02 -73.81
N ALA A 423 -72.68 -8.26 -72.73
CA ALA A 423 -72.31 -8.67 -71.35
C ALA A 423 -70.94 -9.34 -71.09
N ALA A 424 -70.20 -9.14 -70.00
CA ALA A 424 -70.38 -8.50 -68.69
C ALA A 424 -68.94 -8.07 -68.21
N ASP A 425 -68.64 -7.33 -67.14
CA ASP A 425 -69.28 -6.97 -65.88
C ASP A 425 -68.46 -5.80 -65.25
N GLY A 426 -69.05 -5.08 -64.29
CA GLY A 426 -68.54 -3.86 -63.65
C GLY A 426 -67.24 -4.02 -62.83
N GLY A 427 -66.66 -2.98 -62.22
CA GLY A 427 -67.25 -1.76 -61.71
C GLY A 427 -67.09 -1.70 -60.18
N LYS A 428 -66.03 -1.00 -59.73
CA LYS A 428 -65.98 -0.14 -58.52
C LYS A 428 -65.69 -0.75 -57.13
N SER A 429 -64.77 -0.04 -56.44
CA SER A 429 -64.73 0.27 -54.99
C SER A 429 -64.16 -0.74 -53.99
N GLY A 430 -63.18 -0.26 -53.21
CA GLY A 430 -63.31 -0.28 -51.74
C GLY A 430 -62.25 -1.03 -50.93
N ALA A 431 -61.37 -0.25 -50.29
CA ALA A 431 -60.63 -0.45 -49.04
C ALA A 431 -60.68 -1.82 -48.30
N SER A 432 -59.49 -2.31 -47.87
CA SER A 432 -59.15 -2.57 -46.44
C SER A 432 -57.89 -3.43 -46.27
N LYS A 433 -56.84 -2.81 -45.71
CA LYS A 433 -55.96 -3.22 -44.58
C LYS A 433 -55.33 -4.63 -44.48
N THR A 434 -54.09 -4.56 -43.94
CA THR A 434 -53.26 -5.55 -43.19
C THR A 434 -52.65 -6.69 -44.00
N GLY A 435 -51.40 -7.10 -43.81
CA GLY A 435 -50.33 -6.70 -42.89
C GLY A 435 -49.26 -7.80 -42.86
N ALA A 436 -48.00 -7.36 -42.92
CA ALA A 436 -46.76 -7.96 -42.41
C ALA A 436 -46.32 -9.39 -42.80
N ALA A 437 -45.03 -9.46 -43.14
CA ALA A 437 -44.28 -10.55 -43.72
C ALA A 437 -43.61 -11.50 -42.69
N GLU A 438 -43.48 -12.75 -43.12
CA GLU A 438 -42.57 -13.81 -42.66
C GLU A 438 -41.10 -13.45 -43.01
N ALA A 439 -40.02 -14.06 -42.53
CA ALA A 439 -39.76 -15.35 -41.89
C ALA A 439 -38.35 -15.34 -41.25
N ASP A 440 -38.15 -16.23 -40.25
CA ASP A 440 -36.98 -17.10 -39.96
C ASP A 440 -35.53 -16.51 -39.89
N ALA A 441 -34.60 -16.97 -39.04
CA ALA A 441 -34.45 -18.22 -38.28
C ALA A 441 -33.45 -18.07 -37.10
N GLN A 442 -33.45 -19.10 -36.25
CA GLN A 442 -32.74 -19.34 -35.00
C GLN A 442 -31.19 -19.34 -35.04
N THR A 443 -30.56 -19.03 -33.90
CA THR A 443 -29.42 -19.83 -33.35
C THR A 443 -29.18 -19.59 -31.86
N ALA A 444 -28.49 -20.56 -31.24
CA ALA A 444 -28.45 -20.87 -29.83
C ALA A 444 -27.16 -20.44 -29.08
N GLN A 445 -27.25 -20.49 -27.74
CA GLN A 445 -26.21 -20.74 -26.72
C GLN A 445 -24.98 -19.81 -26.61
N GLY A 446 -24.68 -19.41 -25.37
CA GLY A 446 -23.39 -18.83 -25.00
C GLY A 446 -23.30 -18.38 -23.55
N THR A 447 -22.77 -19.26 -22.70
CA THR A 447 -22.24 -18.99 -21.36
C THR A 447 -21.12 -17.96 -21.35
N GLY A 448 -20.92 -17.23 -20.25
CA GLY A 448 -19.57 -16.77 -19.88
C GLY A 448 -19.44 -15.39 -19.22
N SER A 449 -19.10 -15.44 -17.93
CA SER A 449 -18.01 -14.70 -17.26
C SER A 449 -17.93 -13.16 -17.32
N GLN A 450 -18.05 -12.59 -16.10
CA GLN A 450 -17.12 -11.68 -15.43
C GLN A 450 -16.56 -10.42 -16.13
N ASN A 451 -16.62 -9.37 -15.30
CA ASN A 451 -15.63 -8.31 -15.10
C ASN A 451 -15.69 -7.08 -16.01
N SER A 452 -16.00 -5.94 -15.39
CA SER A 452 -15.14 -4.76 -15.46
C SER A 452 -15.61 -3.73 -14.43
N GLY A 453 -14.67 -3.33 -13.57
CA GLY A 453 -14.77 -2.10 -12.80
C GLY A 453 -14.41 -0.90 -13.68
N ALA A 454 -14.98 0.25 -13.36
CA ALA A 454 -14.49 1.62 -13.57
C ALA A 454 -15.66 2.56 -13.25
N LYS A 455 -15.53 3.76 -12.68
CA LYS A 455 -14.46 4.56 -12.07
C LYS A 455 -15.16 5.91 -11.76
N SER A 456 -14.50 6.75 -10.99
CA SER A 456 -14.68 8.22 -10.89
C SER A 456 -15.82 8.70 -10.00
N ALA A 457 -15.73 9.86 -9.35
CA ALA A 457 -14.68 10.78 -8.90
C ALA A 457 -15.48 11.94 -8.27
N ASP A 458 -14.99 12.62 -7.24
CA ASP A 458 -14.64 14.05 -7.37
C ASP A 458 -13.99 14.58 -6.09
N ALA A 459 -13.23 15.66 -6.26
CA ALA A 459 -12.31 16.28 -5.32
C ALA A 459 -12.73 17.70 -4.89
N ALA A 460 -11.97 18.22 -3.91
CA ALA A 460 -11.68 19.64 -3.63
C ALA A 460 -12.77 20.51 -2.96
N ALA A 461 -12.50 21.53 -2.15
CA ALA A 461 -11.36 22.03 -1.35
C ALA A 461 -11.82 23.32 -0.61
N GLU A 462 -10.96 23.87 0.27
CA GLU A 462 -10.90 25.25 0.81
C GLU A 462 -11.61 25.56 2.15
N GLN A 463 -10.87 25.81 3.26
CA GLN A 463 -10.25 27.07 3.79
C GLN A 463 -11.18 27.74 4.84
N SER A 464 -10.79 28.45 5.91
CA SER A 464 -9.54 28.98 6.50
C SER A 464 -9.89 29.58 7.90
N GLU A 465 -8.84 30.00 8.63
CA GLU A 465 -8.76 30.98 9.74
C GLU A 465 -9.04 30.54 11.20
N ASN A 466 -8.37 30.98 12.28
CA ASN A 466 -7.04 31.51 12.70
C ASN A 466 -7.33 32.33 13.99
N ALA A 467 -6.63 32.12 15.12
CA ALA A 467 -6.32 33.15 16.14
C ALA A 467 -5.76 32.54 17.45
N GLU A 468 -4.80 33.28 18.01
CA GLU A 468 -3.93 33.03 19.16
C GLU A 468 -4.58 33.38 20.52
N ASP A 469 -4.01 32.88 21.61
CA ASP A 469 -3.50 33.64 22.78
C ASP A 469 -3.61 32.86 24.13
N SER A 470 -2.74 33.27 25.03
CA SER A 470 -2.10 32.68 26.20
C SER A 470 -2.90 32.60 27.52
N VAL A 471 -2.34 31.84 28.47
CA VAL A 471 -2.03 32.19 29.89
C VAL A 471 -2.22 31.01 30.86
N GLU A 472 -1.22 30.89 31.75
CA GLU A 472 -0.98 30.02 32.91
C GLU A 472 -2.20 29.72 33.82
N THR A 473 -2.24 28.57 34.51
CA THR A 473 -1.86 28.39 35.94
C THR A 473 -2.34 27.04 36.53
N GLU A 474 -1.44 26.39 37.25
CA GLU A 474 -1.59 25.71 38.56
C GLU A 474 -2.69 24.64 38.80
N ALA A 475 -2.17 23.45 39.13
CA ALA A 475 -2.44 22.67 40.34
C ALA A 475 -3.65 21.71 40.44
N SER A 476 -3.29 20.52 40.93
CA SER A 476 -3.98 19.74 41.97
C SER A 476 -5.10 18.77 41.53
N GLU A 477 -4.70 17.50 41.60
CA GLU A 477 -5.33 16.41 42.37
C GLU A 477 -6.52 15.61 41.80
N THR A 478 -6.28 14.29 41.88
CA THR A 478 -7.22 13.18 42.11
C THR A 478 -8.07 12.71 40.95
N VAL A 479 -7.62 11.62 40.30
CA VAL A 479 -8.53 10.58 39.81
C VAL A 479 -7.99 9.20 40.18
N SER A 480 -8.89 8.44 40.78
CA SER A 480 -8.91 7.06 41.23
C SER A 480 -8.64 6.00 40.15
N GLU A 481 -8.04 4.90 40.62
CA GLU A 481 -8.17 3.48 40.24
C GLU A 481 -8.96 3.14 38.94
N ASP A 482 -8.33 2.44 37.97
CA ASP A 482 -8.38 0.96 37.91
C ASP A 482 -7.61 0.34 36.71
N LEU A 483 -6.78 -0.68 37.02
CA LEU A 483 -6.33 -1.84 36.21
C LEU A 483 -5.19 -1.68 35.14
N PRO A 484 -4.51 -2.77 34.71
CA PRO A 484 -3.37 -3.39 35.42
C PRO A 484 -2.16 -3.74 34.49
N ASN A 485 -1.08 -4.24 35.11
CA ASN A 485 0.07 -4.96 34.51
C ASN A 485 1.06 -4.18 33.62
N GLY A 486 2.28 -4.07 34.12
CA GLY A 486 3.47 -3.80 33.30
C GLY A 486 4.70 -3.55 34.16
N ALA A 487 5.50 -4.61 34.32
CA ALA A 487 6.71 -4.68 35.14
C ALA A 487 7.65 -3.47 35.04
N THR A 488 8.18 -3.03 36.18
CA THR A 488 9.59 -2.64 36.30
C THR A 488 10.07 -2.94 37.73
N ASP A 489 11.04 -3.85 37.82
CA ASP A 489 11.80 -4.11 39.03
C ASP A 489 12.73 -2.94 39.32
N ALA A 490 12.59 -2.37 40.51
CA ALA A 490 13.65 -1.65 41.19
C ALA A 490 13.58 -2.10 42.65
N GLU A 491 14.53 -2.92 43.09
CA GLU A 491 15.51 -2.49 44.09
C GLU A 491 16.36 -3.65 44.66
N THR A 492 17.66 -3.34 44.71
CA THR A 492 18.55 -3.66 45.82
C THR A 492 19.21 -5.04 45.87
N ILE A 493 20.35 -5.04 45.19
CA ILE A 493 21.66 -5.60 45.59
C ILE A 493 21.79 -5.83 47.10
N ALA A 494 21.96 -7.10 47.48
CA ALA A 494 22.72 -7.49 48.68
C ALA A 494 23.86 -8.41 48.24
N ILE A 495 25.08 -7.98 48.60
CA ILE A 495 26.37 -8.52 48.21
C ILE A 495 26.76 -9.73 49.08
N ASP A 496 27.30 -10.74 48.39
CA ASP A 496 28.26 -11.79 48.77
C ASP A 496 28.23 -12.43 50.16
N ALA A 497 27.99 -13.75 50.17
CA ALA A 497 28.88 -14.71 50.82
C ALA A 497 28.65 -16.14 50.30
N GLN A 498 29.76 -16.88 50.15
CA GLN A 498 29.90 -18.34 50.13
C GLN A 498 29.80 -19.11 48.79
N VAL A 499 30.99 -19.20 48.19
CA VAL A 499 31.52 -20.39 47.51
C VAL A 499 31.44 -21.62 48.43
N SER A 500 30.80 -22.70 47.96
CA SER A 500 31.17 -24.07 48.34
C SER A 500 30.89 -25.03 47.19
N GLY A 501 31.96 -25.45 46.53
CA GLY A 501 31.97 -26.44 45.47
C GLY A 501 31.84 -27.88 45.98
N SER A 502 31.35 -28.72 45.07
CA SER A 502 31.16 -30.17 45.18
C SER A 502 32.45 -30.95 45.46
N PRO A 503 32.37 -32.13 46.13
CA PRO A 503 33.55 -32.89 46.51
C PRO A 503 33.90 -33.95 45.46
N LYS A 504 35.21 -34.14 45.22
CA LYS A 504 35.73 -35.45 44.84
C LYS A 504 37.13 -35.69 45.40
N SER A 505 37.24 -36.87 46.01
CA SER A 505 38.31 -37.38 46.86
C SER A 505 39.63 -37.65 46.14
N GLY A 506 40.74 -37.57 46.89
CA GLY A 506 41.98 -38.29 46.58
C GLY A 506 43.19 -37.63 47.21
N GLY A 507 43.69 -38.18 48.32
CA GLY A 507 44.71 -37.59 49.15
C GLY A 507 46.11 -37.49 48.53
N SER A 508 46.91 -36.57 49.07
CA SER A 508 48.35 -36.52 48.86
C SER A 508 49.06 -36.21 50.18
N GLY A 509 50.11 -36.99 50.44
CA GLY A 509 51.09 -36.72 51.48
C GLY A 509 52.17 -35.76 51.00
N GLN A 510 52.66 -34.97 51.97
CA GLN A 510 54.04 -34.56 52.20
C GLN A 510 54.88 -33.97 51.04
N GLY A 511 55.26 -32.70 51.20
CA GLY A 511 56.67 -32.28 51.09
C GLY A 511 57.07 -31.38 49.91
N GLY A 512 57.23 -30.08 50.21
CA GLY A 512 58.53 -29.40 50.06
C GLY A 512 59.02 -28.90 48.69
N ASN A 513 59.23 -27.57 48.65
CA ASN A 513 60.36 -26.85 48.05
C ASN A 513 60.33 -26.35 46.57
N ARG A 514 60.24 -25.01 46.48
CA ARG A 514 61.01 -24.03 45.65
C ARG A 514 60.90 -24.03 44.11
N PRO A 515 61.12 -22.85 43.47
CA PRO A 515 60.55 -22.50 42.16
C PRO A 515 61.61 -22.33 41.05
N ALA A 516 61.19 -22.44 39.78
CA ALA A 516 61.96 -21.92 38.63
C ALA A 516 61.10 -21.71 37.37
N ASN A 517 61.00 -20.44 36.96
CA ASN A 517 61.40 -19.90 35.65
C ASN A 517 61.20 -20.79 34.39
N SER A 518 60.40 -20.34 33.40
CA SER A 518 60.94 -19.89 32.09
C SER A 518 59.92 -19.87 30.93
N LYS A 519 60.11 -18.83 30.11
CA LYS A 519 60.03 -18.77 28.63
C LYS A 519 58.68 -18.69 27.90
N ALA A 520 58.49 -17.48 27.39
CA ALA A 520 57.83 -17.13 26.14
C ALA A 520 58.35 -17.89 24.91
N ALA A 521 57.48 -18.16 23.93
CA ALA A 521 57.77 -18.00 22.50
C ALA A 521 56.52 -18.15 21.60
N ARG A 522 56.29 -17.10 20.80
CA ARG A 522 55.96 -17.09 19.36
C ARG A 522 54.56 -17.51 18.89
N SER A 523 53.76 -16.47 18.64
CA SER A 523 52.74 -16.40 17.59
C SER A 523 53.37 -16.01 16.25
N ARG A 524 53.04 -16.78 15.20
CA ARG A 524 52.90 -16.36 13.79
C ARG A 524 52.42 -17.55 12.97
N ASN A 525 51.17 -17.57 12.49
CA ASN A 525 50.86 -17.95 11.11
C ASN A 525 49.41 -17.68 10.66
N SER A 526 49.27 -17.56 9.34
CA SER A 526 48.09 -17.47 8.46
C SER A 526 47.44 -16.07 8.36
N LEU A 527 47.65 -15.29 7.29
CA LEU A 527 47.26 -15.49 5.87
C LEU A 527 45.76 -15.68 5.67
N ARG A 528 45.06 -14.57 5.47
CA ARG A 528 44.42 -14.25 4.19
C ARG A 528 44.19 -12.75 4.05
#